data_AF-A0A7Z9LTN6-F1
#
_entry.id   AF-A0A7Z9LTN6-F1
#
_cell.length_a   1.000
_cell.length_b   1.000
_cell.length_c   1.000
_cell.angle_alpha   90.00
_cell.angle_beta   90.00
_cell.angle_gamma   90.00
#
_symmetry.space_group_name_H-M   'P 1'
#
loop_
_entity.id
_entity.type
_entity.pdbx_description
1 polymer ?
#
loop_
_entity_poly.entity_id
_entity_poly.type
_entity_poly.pdbx_seq_one_letter_code
_entity_poly.pdbx_strand_id
1 'polypeptide(L)'
;MEWKRTNYCGDLRIEDVDSEVVLMGWCQTRRDHGGVIFVDLRDYTGVTQVVFKMEISEAAHVLADTIRGEFVLAVRGKVAHRIEGNVNPKLPTGEIEILVETLEILNQSLTPPYVLDNRDNVDEKLRLTYRFLDLRDSTLQNNLMLRSQAMQIVRSYYTSRRFFEIETPILTKSTPEGARDYLVPSRVNPGLFYAL
;
A
#
# COMPACT_ATOMS: atom_id res chain seq x y z
N MET A 1 -8.66 13.63 14.73
CA MET A 1 -8.75 12.33 14.05
C MET A 1 -9.24 11.34 15.10
N GLU A 2 -10.50 10.94 15.06
CA GLU A 2 -11.12 10.13 16.13
C GLU A 2 -11.27 8.63 15.77
N TRP A 3 -10.91 8.21 14.56
CA TRP A 3 -11.05 6.81 14.16
C TRP A 3 -9.72 6.08 14.14
N LYS A 4 -9.76 4.81 14.58
CA LYS A 4 -8.66 3.87 14.48
C LYS A 4 -9.06 2.74 13.54
N ARG A 5 -8.19 2.39 12.60
CA ARG A 5 -8.37 1.23 11.72
C ARG A 5 -8.62 -0.03 12.57
N THR A 6 -9.67 -0.77 12.26
CA THR A 6 -9.99 -2.04 12.95
C THR A 6 -9.43 -3.24 12.20
N ASN A 7 -9.50 -3.22 10.87
CA ASN A 7 -9.10 -4.32 9.98
C ASN A 7 -8.34 -3.76 8.77
N TYR A 8 -7.53 -4.60 8.14
CA TYR A 8 -6.96 -4.26 6.84
C TYR A 8 -7.88 -4.67 5.70
N CYS A 9 -7.71 -4.04 4.54
CA CYS A 9 -8.58 -4.21 3.39
C CYS A 9 -8.52 -5.62 2.77
N GLY A 10 -7.47 -6.40 3.01
CA GLY A 10 -7.33 -7.78 2.52
C GLY A 10 -7.76 -8.87 3.52
N ASP A 11 -8.10 -8.49 4.75
CA ASP A 11 -8.27 -9.45 5.85
C ASP A 11 -9.69 -9.97 6.00
N LEU A 12 -10.69 -9.20 5.57
CA LEU A 12 -12.10 -9.52 5.81
C LEU A 12 -12.58 -10.73 5.01
N ARG A 13 -13.41 -11.56 5.64
CA ARG A 13 -13.99 -12.78 5.08
C ARG A 13 -15.48 -12.88 5.39
N ILE A 14 -16.09 -13.96 4.91
CA ILE A 14 -17.52 -14.22 5.08
C ILE A 14 -17.91 -14.36 6.56
N GLU A 15 -16.98 -14.79 7.41
CA GLU A 15 -17.21 -14.92 8.85
C GLU A 15 -17.33 -13.57 9.56
N ASP A 16 -16.90 -12.48 8.91
CA ASP A 16 -16.96 -11.12 9.45
C ASP A 16 -18.27 -10.40 9.11
N VAL A 17 -19.19 -11.03 8.37
CA VAL A 17 -20.50 -10.44 8.04
C VAL A 17 -21.21 -9.97 9.31
N ASP A 18 -21.91 -8.85 9.17
CA ASP A 18 -22.57 -8.10 10.24
C ASP A 18 -21.67 -7.33 11.21
N SER A 19 -20.34 -7.47 11.14
CA SER A 19 -19.43 -6.65 11.95
C SER A 19 -19.35 -5.20 11.47
N GLU A 20 -19.19 -4.27 12.41
CA GLU A 20 -18.80 -2.89 12.12
C GLU A 20 -17.28 -2.79 12.00
N VAL A 21 -16.80 -2.18 10.93
CA VAL A 21 -15.37 -2.04 10.64
C VAL A 21 -15.00 -0.61 10.25
N VAL A 22 -13.75 -0.26 10.54
CA VAL A 22 -13.10 0.95 10.02
C VAL A 22 -11.92 0.52 9.15
N LEU A 23 -12.05 0.76 7.85
CA LEU A 23 -10.99 0.52 6.87
C LEU A 23 -10.36 1.84 6.44
N MET A 24 -9.06 1.81 6.17
CA MET A 24 -8.33 2.97 5.68
C MET A 24 -7.39 2.56 4.56
N GLY A 25 -7.41 3.26 3.44
CA GLY A 25 -6.65 2.86 2.27
C GLY A 25 -6.71 3.88 1.14
N TRP A 26 -6.32 3.43 -0.05
CA TRP A 26 -6.37 4.20 -1.29
C TRP A 26 -7.56 3.77 -2.14
N CYS A 27 -8.25 4.72 -2.76
CA CYS A 27 -9.22 4.43 -3.82
C CYS A 27 -8.48 3.86 -5.04
N GLN A 28 -8.54 2.55 -5.27
CA GLN A 28 -7.95 1.93 -6.46
C GLN A 28 -8.84 2.16 -7.69
N THR A 29 -10.12 1.80 -7.59
CA THR A 29 -11.12 2.06 -8.64
C THR A 29 -12.36 2.70 -8.03
N ARG A 30 -13.07 3.51 -8.83
CA ARG A 30 -14.39 4.06 -8.50
C ARG A 30 -15.32 3.76 -9.67
N ARG A 31 -16.50 3.24 -9.37
CA ARG A 31 -17.58 2.95 -10.33
C ARG A 31 -18.86 3.57 -9.80
N ASP A 32 -19.63 4.20 -10.70
CA ASP A 32 -20.82 4.96 -10.35
C ASP A 32 -21.98 4.51 -11.21
N HIS A 33 -23.07 4.12 -10.54
CA HIS A 33 -24.32 3.68 -11.16
C HIS A 33 -25.49 4.62 -10.78
N GLY A 34 -25.19 5.87 -10.42
CA GLY A 34 -26.16 6.92 -10.07
C GLY A 34 -26.60 6.87 -8.61
N GLY A 35 -27.35 5.83 -8.22
CA GLY A 35 -27.84 5.67 -6.84
C GLY A 35 -26.90 4.88 -5.92
N VAL A 36 -25.84 4.29 -6.49
CA VAL A 36 -24.86 3.46 -5.78
C VAL A 36 -23.47 3.73 -6.35
N ILE A 37 -22.53 4.04 -5.48
CA ILE A 37 -21.11 4.21 -5.81
C ILE A 37 -20.33 3.03 -5.22
N PHE A 38 -19.50 2.40 -6.04
CA PHE A 38 -18.59 1.33 -5.64
C PHE A 38 -17.16 1.84 -5.69
N VAL A 39 -16.41 1.61 -4.62
CA VAL A 39 -14.97 1.90 -4.56
C VAL A 39 -14.23 0.63 -4.18
N ASP A 40 -13.18 0.30 -4.93
CA ASP A 40 -12.23 -0.71 -4.51
C ASP A 40 -11.21 -0.02 -3.60
N LEU A 41 -11.29 -0.26 -2.30
CA LEU A 41 -10.39 0.30 -1.30
C LEU A 41 -9.19 -0.63 -1.10
N ARG A 42 -7.98 -0.12 -1.34
CA ARG A 42 -6.73 -0.87 -1.31
C ARG A 42 -5.84 -0.45 -0.15
N ASP A 43 -5.23 -1.40 0.52
CA ASP A 43 -4.02 -1.19 1.33
C ASP A 43 -2.97 -2.26 0.99
N TYR A 44 -1.92 -2.43 1.82
CA TYR A 44 -0.85 -3.38 1.52
C TYR A 44 -1.26 -4.85 1.65
N THR A 45 -2.37 -5.14 2.33
CA THR A 45 -2.87 -6.51 2.52
C THR A 45 -3.78 -6.97 1.38
N GLY A 46 -4.37 -6.03 0.63
CA GLY A 46 -5.25 -6.34 -0.48
C GLY A 46 -6.31 -5.27 -0.73
N VAL A 47 -7.42 -5.71 -1.31
CA VAL A 47 -8.51 -4.85 -1.78
C VAL A 47 -9.83 -5.34 -1.19
N THR A 48 -10.68 -4.41 -0.74
CA THR A 48 -12.08 -4.69 -0.39
C THR A 48 -12.99 -3.69 -1.09
N GLN A 49 -14.13 -4.18 -1.58
CA GLN A 49 -15.16 -3.33 -2.16
C GLN A 49 -15.91 -2.62 -1.04
N VAL A 50 -16.03 -1.30 -1.16
CA VAL A 50 -16.85 -0.46 -0.28
C VAL A 50 -17.93 0.19 -1.12
N VAL A 51 -19.15 0.22 -0.60
CA VAL A 51 -20.35 0.59 -1.33
C VAL A 51 -21.05 1.72 -0.59
N PHE A 52 -21.30 2.81 -1.30
CA PHE A 52 -22.04 3.95 -0.81
C PHE A 52 -23.44 3.91 -1.41
N LYS A 53 -24.46 3.81 -0.56
CA LYS A 53 -25.87 3.84 -0.94
C LYS A 53 -26.53 5.05 -0.29
N MET A 54 -27.32 5.80 -1.06
CA MET A 54 -28.04 6.97 -0.54
C MET A 54 -29.00 6.61 0.60
N GLU A 55 -29.60 5.42 0.54
CA GLU A 55 -30.51 4.87 1.56
C GLU A 55 -29.81 4.60 2.91
N ILE A 56 -28.49 4.37 2.90
CA ILE A 56 -27.71 4.10 4.12
C ILE A 56 -27.16 5.41 4.68
N SER A 57 -26.56 6.23 3.82
CA SER A 57 -25.99 7.52 4.22
C SER A 57 -25.90 8.44 3.01
N GLU A 58 -26.86 9.36 2.91
CA GLU A 58 -26.85 10.41 1.88
C GLU A 58 -25.57 11.26 1.96
N ALA A 59 -25.14 11.61 3.18
CA ALA A 59 -23.93 12.39 3.40
C ALA A 59 -22.66 11.66 2.88
N ALA A 60 -22.53 10.35 3.17
CA ALA A 60 -21.39 9.57 2.67
C ALA A 60 -21.47 9.40 1.15
N HIS A 61 -22.66 9.20 0.58
CA HIS A 61 -22.86 9.09 -0.87
C HIS A 61 -22.48 10.37 -1.62
N VAL A 62 -22.94 11.53 -1.15
CA VAL A 62 -22.59 12.84 -1.75
C VAL A 62 -21.09 13.08 -1.69
N LEU A 63 -20.45 12.77 -0.57
CA LEU A 63 -18.99 12.91 -0.45
C LEU A 63 -18.24 11.90 -1.35
N ALA A 64 -18.75 10.68 -1.47
CA ALA A 64 -18.17 9.65 -2.34
C ALA A 64 -18.17 10.00 -3.82
N ASP A 65 -19.08 10.89 -4.26
CA ASP A 65 -19.10 11.41 -5.63
C ASP A 65 -17.81 12.19 -5.98
N THR A 66 -17.21 12.82 -4.97
CA THR A 66 -15.98 13.60 -5.13
C THR A 66 -14.71 12.75 -5.20
N ILE A 67 -14.78 11.46 -4.83
CA ILE A 67 -13.62 10.56 -4.81
C ILE A 67 -13.02 10.43 -6.20
N ARG A 68 -11.69 10.49 -6.28
CA ARG A 68 -10.91 10.14 -7.48
C ARG A 68 -9.87 9.07 -7.14
N GLY A 69 -9.28 8.50 -8.18
CA GLY A 69 -8.23 7.49 -8.03
C GLY A 69 -7.11 7.96 -7.11
N GLU A 70 -6.62 7.04 -6.29
CA GLU A 70 -5.53 7.23 -5.33
C GLU A 70 -5.79 8.22 -4.19
N PHE A 71 -7.03 8.70 -4.00
CA PHE A 71 -7.44 9.39 -2.78
C PHE A 71 -7.21 8.50 -1.56
N VAL A 72 -6.78 9.11 -0.44
CA VAL A 72 -6.62 8.41 0.84
C VAL A 72 -7.92 8.55 1.62
N LEU A 73 -8.55 7.42 1.91
CA LEU A 73 -9.88 7.35 2.48
C LEU A 73 -9.85 6.63 3.83
N ALA A 74 -10.72 7.05 4.74
CA ALA A 74 -11.17 6.25 5.88
C ALA A 74 -12.68 6.03 5.73
N VAL A 75 -13.12 4.78 5.86
CA VAL A 75 -14.54 4.42 5.82
C VAL A 75 -14.91 3.67 7.08
N ARG A 76 -16.07 3.99 7.63
CA ARG A 76 -16.74 3.22 8.67
C ARG A 76 -18.03 2.65 8.10
N GLY A 77 -18.27 1.36 8.32
CA GLY A 77 -19.47 0.72 7.83
C GLY A 77 -19.59 -0.72 8.30
N LYS A 78 -20.58 -1.41 7.75
CA LYS A 78 -20.93 -2.78 8.12
C LYS A 78 -20.54 -3.76 7.02
N VAL A 79 -19.93 -4.88 7.40
CA VAL A 79 -19.62 -5.98 6.46
C VAL A 79 -20.93 -6.65 6.04
N ALA A 80 -21.13 -6.80 4.74
CA ALA A 80 -22.31 -7.44 4.16
C ALA A 80 -21.89 -8.45 3.09
N HIS A 81 -22.78 -9.42 2.83
CA HIS A 81 -22.66 -10.28 1.66
C HIS A 81 -22.79 -9.47 0.38
N ARG A 82 -21.96 -9.80 -0.62
CA ARG A 82 -22.29 -9.39 -1.98
C ARG A 82 -23.55 -10.09 -2.44
N ILE A 83 -24.34 -9.39 -3.25
CA ILE A 83 -25.53 -9.96 -3.90
C ILE A 83 -25.11 -11.18 -4.72
N GLU A 84 -25.95 -12.21 -4.74
CA GLU A 84 -25.74 -13.42 -5.54
C GLU A 84 -25.46 -13.05 -7.01
N GLY A 85 -24.39 -13.62 -7.58
CA GLY A 85 -23.89 -13.28 -8.92
C GLY A 85 -22.83 -12.17 -8.98
N ASN A 86 -22.61 -11.41 -7.90
CA ASN A 86 -21.58 -10.36 -7.82
C ASN A 86 -20.33 -10.76 -7.00
N VAL A 87 -20.24 -12.04 -6.61
CA VAL A 87 -19.05 -12.60 -5.95
C VAL A 87 -17.87 -12.55 -6.92
N ASN A 88 -16.73 -12.04 -6.45
CA ASN A 88 -15.50 -11.99 -7.24
C ASN A 88 -14.50 -13.05 -6.76
N PRO A 89 -14.43 -14.25 -7.40
CA PRO A 89 -13.57 -15.33 -6.95
C PRO A 89 -12.05 -15.03 -7.07
N LYS A 90 -11.68 -13.92 -7.72
CA LYS A 90 -10.28 -13.48 -7.83
C LYS A 90 -9.79 -12.74 -6.59
N LEU A 91 -10.68 -12.32 -5.70
CA LEU A 91 -10.36 -11.59 -4.47
C LEU A 91 -10.67 -12.45 -3.24
N PRO A 92 -9.76 -12.50 -2.23
CA PRO A 92 -10.06 -13.16 -0.95
C PRO A 92 -11.27 -12.57 -0.22
N THR A 93 -11.56 -11.29 -0.45
CA THR A 93 -12.69 -10.51 0.09
C THR A 93 -13.87 -10.49 -0.90
N GLY A 94 -13.83 -11.35 -1.93
CA GLY A 94 -14.73 -11.32 -3.07
C GLY A 94 -16.17 -11.70 -2.77
N GLU A 95 -16.43 -12.30 -1.62
CA GLU A 95 -17.76 -12.68 -1.14
C GLU A 95 -18.44 -11.58 -0.32
N ILE A 96 -17.67 -10.57 0.12
CA ILE A 96 -18.14 -9.50 1.00
C ILE A 96 -17.99 -8.11 0.36
N GLU A 97 -18.72 -7.16 0.91
CA GLU A 97 -18.58 -5.73 0.66
C GLU A 97 -18.85 -4.94 1.94
N ILE A 98 -18.37 -3.70 2.01
CA ILE A 98 -18.63 -2.81 3.15
C ILE A 98 -19.71 -1.82 2.76
N LEU A 99 -20.84 -1.88 3.44
CA LEU A 99 -21.88 -0.86 3.32
C LEU A 99 -21.47 0.35 4.16
N VAL A 100 -21.06 1.43 3.50
CA VAL A 100 -20.44 2.57 4.17
C VAL A 100 -21.48 3.49 4.78
N GLU A 101 -21.34 3.74 6.08
CA GLU A 101 -22.18 4.66 6.85
C GLU A 101 -21.53 6.04 6.94
N THR A 102 -20.20 6.09 7.05
CA THR A 102 -19.45 7.34 7.15
C THR A 102 -18.14 7.27 6.36
N LEU A 103 -17.82 8.38 5.70
CA LEU A 103 -16.63 8.56 4.87
C LEU A 103 -15.84 9.77 5.35
N GLU A 104 -14.52 9.62 5.45
CA GLU A 104 -13.59 10.72 5.59
C GLU A 104 -12.55 10.65 4.47
N ILE A 105 -12.35 11.77 3.75
CA ILE A 105 -11.25 11.91 2.80
C ILE A 105 -10.05 12.44 3.58
N LEU A 106 -9.15 11.54 3.97
CA LEU A 106 -7.94 11.87 4.74
C LEU A 106 -6.98 12.73 3.93
N ASN A 107 -6.87 12.44 2.63
CA ASN A 107 -6.07 13.24 1.71
C ASN A 107 -6.56 13.07 0.27
N GLN A 108 -6.65 14.18 -0.45
CA GLN A 108 -6.91 14.16 -1.89
C GLN A 108 -5.63 13.81 -2.63
N SER A 109 -5.78 13.22 -3.83
CA SER A 109 -4.64 12.90 -4.68
C SER A 109 -4.79 13.56 -6.04
N LEU A 110 -3.69 14.06 -6.58
CA LEU A 110 -3.65 14.43 -8.00
C LEU A 110 -3.72 13.15 -8.83
N THR A 111 -4.25 13.25 -10.04
CA THR A 111 -4.25 12.13 -10.99
C THR A 111 -2.81 11.61 -11.16
N PRO A 112 -2.56 10.32 -10.90
CA PRO A 112 -1.25 9.73 -11.10
C PRO A 112 -0.75 9.89 -12.54
N PRO A 113 0.58 9.96 -12.76
CA PRO A 113 1.16 10.09 -14.10
C PRO A 113 0.90 8.86 -14.99
N TYR A 114 0.48 7.74 -14.40
CA TYR A 114 0.05 6.52 -15.09
C TYR A 114 -0.91 5.73 -14.19
N VAL A 115 -1.75 4.88 -14.79
CA VAL A 115 -2.67 4.00 -14.06
C VAL A 115 -1.87 2.84 -13.44
N LEU A 116 -1.99 2.64 -12.12
CA LEU A 116 -1.23 1.61 -11.40
C LEU A 116 -1.55 0.19 -11.89
N ASP A 117 -2.80 -0.10 -12.23
CA ASP A 117 -3.20 -1.42 -12.75
C ASP A 117 -2.56 -1.75 -14.12
N ASN A 118 -2.03 -0.75 -14.84
CA ASN A 118 -1.37 -0.93 -16.13
C ASN A 118 0.16 -0.81 -16.05
N ARG A 119 0.73 -0.99 -14.86
CA ARG A 119 2.16 -0.81 -14.54
C ARG A 119 3.12 -1.45 -15.54
N ASP A 120 2.82 -2.64 -16.04
CA ASP A 120 3.74 -3.41 -16.91
C ASP A 120 3.89 -2.78 -18.31
N ASN A 121 2.93 -1.96 -18.73
CA ASN A 121 2.97 -1.21 -19.98
C ASN A 121 3.54 0.21 -19.82
N VAL A 122 4.05 0.55 -18.63
CA VAL A 122 4.63 1.87 -18.33
C VAL A 122 6.14 1.82 -18.46
N ASP A 123 6.69 2.83 -19.14
CA ASP A 123 8.13 3.03 -19.29
C ASP A 123 8.87 3.00 -17.92
N GLU A 124 9.99 2.29 -17.88
CA GLU A 124 10.75 2.09 -16.66
C GLU A 124 11.29 3.40 -16.07
N LYS A 125 11.75 4.33 -16.90
CA LYS A 125 12.25 5.63 -16.43
C LYS A 125 11.14 6.42 -15.74
N LEU A 126 9.91 6.37 -16.27
CA LEU A 126 8.75 7.00 -15.62
C LEU A 126 8.44 6.32 -14.27
N ARG A 127 8.46 4.97 -14.21
CA ARG A 127 8.27 4.22 -12.96
C ARG A 127 9.33 4.55 -11.91
N LEU A 128 10.59 4.68 -12.29
CA LEU A 128 11.69 5.07 -11.39
C LEU A 128 11.59 6.53 -10.93
N THR A 129 11.13 7.43 -11.81
CA THR A 129 10.87 8.85 -11.45
C THR A 129 9.77 8.95 -10.38
N TYR A 130 8.71 8.16 -10.53
CA TYR A 130 7.59 8.10 -9.59
C TYR A 130 7.62 6.81 -8.77
N ARG A 131 8.80 6.41 -8.29
CA ARG A 131 8.99 5.11 -7.60
C ARG A 131 8.09 4.95 -6.37
N PHE A 132 7.76 6.04 -5.70
CA PHE A 132 6.84 6.03 -4.56
C PHE A 132 5.40 5.61 -4.92
N LEU A 133 4.97 5.85 -6.17
CA LEU A 133 3.71 5.31 -6.70
C LEU A 133 3.89 3.88 -7.19
N ASP A 134 5.00 3.60 -7.88
CA ASP A 134 5.31 2.27 -8.39
C ASP A 134 5.34 1.23 -7.27
N LEU A 135 5.88 1.60 -6.09
CA LEU A 135 5.91 0.76 -4.90
C LEU A 135 4.53 0.49 -4.25
N ARG A 136 3.43 1.05 -4.79
CA ARG A 136 2.06 0.67 -4.40
C ARG A 136 1.59 -0.61 -5.08
N ASP A 137 2.29 -1.06 -6.12
CA ASP A 137 2.03 -2.32 -6.79
C ASP A 137 2.23 -3.52 -5.85
N SER A 138 1.27 -4.45 -5.88
CA SER A 138 1.26 -5.60 -4.97
C SER A 138 2.45 -6.53 -5.19
N THR A 139 2.93 -6.69 -6.42
CA THR A 139 4.12 -7.51 -6.72
C THR A 139 5.35 -6.91 -6.06
N LEU A 140 5.54 -5.59 -6.19
CA LEU A 140 6.67 -4.90 -5.55
C LEU A 140 6.57 -4.92 -4.02
N GLN A 141 5.38 -4.73 -3.46
CA GLN A 141 5.18 -4.84 -2.00
C GLN A 141 5.50 -6.24 -1.50
N ASN A 142 5.01 -7.29 -2.18
CA ASN A 142 5.31 -8.67 -1.84
C ASN A 142 6.81 -8.97 -1.91
N ASN A 143 7.52 -8.46 -2.92
CA ASN A 143 8.96 -8.60 -3.03
C ASN A 143 9.71 -7.95 -1.85
N LEU A 144 9.28 -6.75 -1.42
CA LEU A 144 9.88 -6.06 -0.27
C LEU A 144 9.60 -6.78 1.06
N MET A 145 8.37 -7.27 1.25
CA MET A 145 8.00 -8.05 2.43
C MET A 145 8.78 -9.37 2.49
N LEU A 146 8.89 -10.08 1.36
CA LEU A 146 9.67 -11.31 1.24
C LEU A 146 11.15 -11.06 1.54
N ARG A 147 11.73 -9.98 0.99
CA ARG A 147 13.11 -9.58 1.31
C ARG A 147 13.30 -9.35 2.81
N SER A 148 12.35 -8.65 3.46
CA SER A 148 12.38 -8.40 4.91
C SER A 148 12.36 -9.70 5.70
N GLN A 149 11.42 -10.61 5.38
CA GLN A 149 11.30 -11.91 6.03
C GLN A 149 12.56 -12.77 5.84
N ALA A 150 13.10 -12.81 4.62
CA ALA A 150 14.34 -13.54 4.34
C ALA A 150 15.51 -13.03 5.20
N MET A 151 15.66 -11.70 5.32
CA MET A 151 16.69 -11.11 6.17
C MET A 151 16.49 -11.44 7.66
N GLN A 152 15.25 -11.45 8.15
CA GLN A 152 14.94 -11.83 9.55
C GLN A 152 15.27 -13.31 9.83
N ILE A 153 14.98 -14.21 8.90
CA ILE A 153 15.29 -15.64 9.02
C ILE A 153 16.81 -15.84 9.09
N VAL A 154 17.57 -15.22 8.17
CA VAL A 154 19.04 -15.32 8.13
C VAL A 154 19.64 -14.80 9.43
N ARG A 155 19.22 -13.62 9.91
CA ARG A 155 19.72 -13.06 11.19
C ARG A 155 19.41 -13.99 12.36
N SER A 156 18.16 -14.46 12.48
CA SER A 156 17.75 -15.36 13.57
C SER A 156 18.57 -16.66 13.59
N TYR A 157 18.86 -17.23 12.42
CA TYR A 157 19.70 -18.42 12.27
C TYR A 157 21.12 -18.23 12.82
N TYR A 158 21.76 -17.09 12.52
CA TYR A 158 23.12 -16.81 12.99
C TYR A 158 23.15 -16.42 14.46
N THR A 159 22.22 -15.58 14.91
CA THR A 159 22.12 -15.16 16.32
C THR A 159 21.91 -16.36 17.25
N SER A 160 21.05 -17.32 16.87
CA SER A 160 20.86 -18.57 17.65
C SER A 160 22.13 -19.43 17.77
N ARG A 161 23.14 -19.20 16.92
CA ARG A 161 24.45 -19.87 16.94
C ARG A 161 25.56 -19.01 17.53
N ARG A 162 25.21 -17.97 18.28
CA ARG A 162 26.16 -17.06 18.96
C ARG A 162 27.04 -16.25 18.00
N PHE A 163 26.59 -16.02 16.77
CA PHE A 163 27.17 -14.97 15.93
C PHE A 163 26.69 -13.60 16.40
N PHE A 164 27.52 -12.58 16.20
CA PHE A 164 27.22 -11.19 16.52
C PHE A 164 27.05 -10.39 15.23
N GLU A 165 25.97 -9.61 15.13
CA GLU A 165 25.81 -8.60 14.08
C GLU A 165 26.65 -7.38 14.46
N ILE A 166 27.72 -7.13 13.71
CA ILE A 166 28.67 -6.03 13.96
C ILE A 166 28.62 -5.10 12.75
N GLU A 167 28.24 -3.85 12.98
CA GLU A 167 28.29 -2.81 11.95
C GLU A 167 29.75 -2.40 11.69
N THR A 168 30.13 -2.35 10.42
CA THR A 168 31.47 -1.89 9.99
C THR A 168 31.40 -0.49 9.39
N PRO A 169 32.49 0.31 9.45
CA PRO A 169 32.51 1.63 8.84
C PRO A 169 32.18 1.59 7.34
N ILE A 170 31.33 2.52 6.90
CA ILE A 170 31.00 2.69 5.46
C ILE A 170 32.06 3.54 4.76
N LEU A 171 32.61 4.56 5.44
CA LEU A 171 33.66 5.41 4.90
C LEU A 171 35.04 4.78 5.19
N THR A 172 35.64 4.17 4.19
CA THR A 172 36.91 3.44 4.29
C THR A 172 38.03 4.10 3.48
N LYS A 173 39.23 3.51 3.53
CA LYS A 173 40.36 3.93 2.71
C LYS A 173 40.29 3.22 1.36
N SER A 174 40.39 3.98 0.27
CA SER A 174 40.43 3.42 -1.08
C SER A 174 41.65 2.50 -1.28
N THR A 175 41.42 1.35 -1.91
CA THR A 175 42.47 0.36 -2.23
C THR A 175 42.46 0.05 -3.73
N PRO A 176 43.60 0.14 -4.44
CA PRO A 176 43.65 0.09 -5.91
C PRO A 176 43.50 -1.33 -6.51
N GLU A 177 43.32 -2.36 -5.68
CA GLU A 177 43.33 -3.76 -6.12
C GLU A 177 41.97 -4.25 -6.64
N GLY A 178 40.88 -3.54 -6.30
CA GLY A 178 39.50 -3.97 -6.50
C GLY A 178 38.75 -3.28 -7.63
N ALA A 179 37.42 -3.35 -7.54
CA ALA A 179 36.52 -2.57 -8.37
C ALA A 179 36.72 -1.06 -8.12
N ARG A 180 36.10 -0.21 -8.96
CA ARG A 180 36.19 1.24 -8.78
C ARG A 180 35.40 1.69 -7.55
N ASP A 181 36.06 2.40 -6.66
CA ASP A 181 35.46 2.98 -5.47
C ASP A 181 34.60 4.22 -5.79
N TYR A 182 33.51 4.41 -5.03
CA TYR A 182 32.83 5.69 -4.95
C TYR A 182 33.56 6.59 -3.95
N LEU A 183 34.06 7.74 -4.42
CA LEU A 183 34.84 8.65 -3.59
C LEU A 183 33.97 9.67 -2.86
N VAL A 184 34.23 9.84 -1.57
CA VAL A 184 33.61 10.85 -0.71
C VAL A 184 34.69 11.84 -0.24
N PRO A 185 34.69 13.10 -0.73
CA PRO A 185 35.72 14.08 -0.36
C PRO A 185 35.65 14.46 1.12
N SER A 186 36.80 14.48 1.80
CA SER A 186 36.88 14.91 3.20
C SER A 186 36.97 16.43 3.29
N ARG A 187 35.97 17.05 3.94
CA ARG A 187 36.02 18.49 4.23
C ARG A 187 37.15 18.86 5.21
N VAL A 188 37.46 17.99 6.17
CA VAL A 188 38.43 18.27 7.25
C VAL A 188 39.87 17.95 6.88
N ASN A 189 40.09 17.11 5.86
CA ASN A 189 41.42 16.76 5.35
C ASN A 189 41.50 17.10 3.85
N PRO A 190 41.87 18.35 3.49
CA PRO A 190 41.88 18.78 2.09
C PRO A 190 42.76 17.90 1.21
N GLY A 191 42.24 17.52 0.04
CA GLY A 191 42.92 16.63 -0.92
C GLY A 191 42.79 15.14 -0.62
N LEU A 192 42.16 14.75 0.50
CA LEU A 192 41.94 13.34 0.86
C LEU A 192 40.46 12.93 0.68
N PHE A 193 40.27 11.65 0.38
CA PHE A 193 38.97 11.04 0.10
C PHE A 193 38.77 9.76 0.92
N TYR A 194 37.52 9.50 1.29
CA TYR A 194 37.05 8.17 1.69
C TYR A 194 36.51 7.41 0.47
N ALA A 195 36.36 6.10 0.62
CA ALA A 195 35.67 5.20 -0.31
C ALA A 195 34.46 4.56 0.37
N LEU A 196 33.39 4.32 -0.40
CA LEU A 196 32.24 3.48 0.00
C LEU A 196 32.48 2.01 -0.34
#